data_AF-A0A7C8KWH7-F1
#
_entry.id   AF-A0A7C8KWH7-F1
#
_cell.length_a   1.000
_cell.length_b   1.000
_cell.length_c   1.000
_cell.angle_alpha   90.00
_cell.angle_beta   90.00
_cell.angle_gamma   90.00
#
_symmetry.space_group_name_H-M   'P 1'
#
loop_
_entity.id
_entity.type
_entity.pdbx_description
1 polymer ?
#
loop_
_entity_poly.entity_id
_entity_poly.type
_entity_poly.pdbx_seq_one_letter_code
_entity_poly.pdbx_strand_id
1 'polypeptide(L)'
;MIWVIIIGMALVTIIPRIIPPFIVDYIRFPKWMNKWLQAIPYAALGALVFPGIMTVVPEKPYIGLIAGAVAIILAWLRVHIILVVLSSIMTVLVLTI
;
A
#
# COMPACT_ATOMS: atom_id res chain seq x y z
N MET A 1 -33.09 -15.05 -3.87
CA MET A 1 -32.15 -14.48 -4.88
C MET A 1 -30.87 -13.93 -4.24
N ILE A 2 -30.95 -13.12 -3.18
CA ILE A 2 -29.77 -12.58 -2.47
C ILE A 2 -28.77 -13.68 -2.03
N TRP A 3 -29.26 -14.81 -1.50
CA TRP A 3 -28.42 -15.90 -1.01
C TRP A 3 -27.56 -16.56 -2.10
N VAL A 4 -28.11 -16.70 -3.31
CA VAL A 4 -27.39 -17.29 -4.44
C VAL A 4 -26.26 -16.36 -4.90
N ILE A 5 -26.48 -15.04 -4.86
CA ILE A 5 -25.46 -14.04 -5.20
C ILE A 5 -24.35 -14.02 -4.16
N ILE A 6 -24.70 -14.09 -2.87
CA ILE A 6 -23.71 -14.13 -1.78
C ILE A 6 -22.85 -15.39 -1.88
N ILE A 7 -23.47 -16.56 -2.07
CA ILE A 7 -22.74 -17.83 -2.22
C ILE A 7 -21.90 -17.82 -3.50
N GLY A 8 -22.44 -17.30 -4.61
CA GLY A 8 -21.71 -17.16 -5.87
C GLY A 8 -20.49 -16.24 -5.74
N MET A 9 -20.64 -15.07 -5.12
CA MET A 9 -19.53 -14.14 -4.88
C MET A 9 -18.48 -14.76 -3.95
N ALA A 10 -18.91 -15.44 -2.88
CA ALA A 10 -18.01 -16.12 -1.96
C ALA A 10 -17.15 -17.17 -2.69
N LEU A 11 -17.76 -18.02 -3.53
CA LEU A 11 -17.04 -19.00 -4.33
C LEU A 11 -16.02 -18.34 -5.28
N VAL A 12 -16.44 -17.34 -6.05
CA VAL A 12 -15.57 -16.64 -7.02
C VAL A 12 -14.42 -15.90 -6.33
N THR A 13 -14.58 -15.49 -5.06
CA THR A 13 -13.52 -14.80 -4.31
C THR A 13 -12.57 -15.77 -3.62
N ILE A 14 -13.09 -16.87 -3.06
CA ILE A 14 -12.30 -17.80 -2.26
C ILE A 14 -11.49 -18.76 -3.13
N ILE A 15 -12.04 -19.19 -4.27
CA ILE A 15 -11.38 -20.11 -5.20
C ILE A 15 -10.03 -19.51 -5.67
N PRO A 16 -9.96 -18.28 -6.23
CA PRO A 16 -8.69 -17.69 -6.65
C PRO A 16 -7.79 -17.24 -5.49
N ARG A 17 -8.30 -17.12 -4.27
CA ARG A 17 -7.52 -16.67 -3.10
C ARG A 17 -6.78 -17.83 -2.43
N ILE A 18 -7.42 -19.00 -2.43
CA ILE A 18 -6.90 -20.22 -1.82
C ILE A 18 -5.96 -20.95 -2.80
N ILE A 19 -6.29 -21.00 -4.09
CA ILE A 19 -5.51 -21.75 -5.09
C ILE A 19 -4.03 -21.32 -5.22
N PRO A 20 -3.68 -20.02 -5.32
CA PRO A 20 -2.31 -19.60 -5.58
C PRO A 20 -1.32 -20.04 -4.50
N PRO A 21 -1.60 -19.88 -3.18
CA PRO A 21 -0.74 -20.41 -2.13
C PRO A 21 -0.39 -21.90 -2.31
N PHE A 22 -1.36 -22.74 -2.66
CA PHE A 22 -1.11 -24.18 -2.83
C PHE A 22 -0.32 -24.51 -4.09
N ILE A 23 -0.47 -23.75 -5.17
CA ILE A 23 0.23 -24.02 -6.43
C ILE A 23 1.67 -23.46 -6.41
N VAL A 24 1.89 -22.33 -5.74
CA VAL A 24 3.18 -21.63 -5.70
C VAL A 24 4.29 -22.50 -5.11
N ASP A 25 3.99 -23.40 -4.17
CA ASP A 25 4.98 -24.31 -3.59
C ASP A 25 5.45 -25.41 -4.55
N TYR A 26 4.64 -25.78 -5.56
CA TYR A 26 5.00 -26.80 -6.56
C TYR A 26 5.70 -26.21 -7.80
N ILE A 27 5.61 -24.89 -8.02
CA ILE A 27 6.22 -24.22 -9.17
C ILE A 27 7.59 -23.64 -8.78
N ARG A 28 8.66 -24.25 -9.28
CA ARG A 28 10.01 -23.65 -9.18
C ARG A 28 10.15 -22.51 -10.17
N PHE A 29 9.86 -21.29 -9.72
CA PHE A 29 10.12 -20.09 -10.50
C PHE A 29 11.63 -19.92 -10.76
N PRO A 30 12.05 -19.52 -11.98
CA PRO A 30 13.44 -19.15 -12.23
C PRO A 30 13.86 -17.96 -11.35
N LYS A 31 15.14 -17.90 -10.97
CA LYS A 31 15.67 -16.91 -10.01
C LYS A 31 15.31 -15.46 -10.36
N TRP A 32 15.23 -15.11 -11.65
CA TRP A 32 14.83 -13.79 -12.11
C TRP A 32 13.36 -13.48 -11.81
N MET A 33 12.45 -14.42 -12.10
CA MET A 33 11.02 -14.25 -11.85
C MET A 33 10.72 -14.16 -10.35
N ASN A 34 11.39 -14.94 -9.51
CA ASN A 34 11.21 -14.84 -8.06
C ASN A 34 11.61 -13.45 -7.52
N LYS A 35 12.73 -12.88 -8.00
CA LYS A 35 13.13 -11.50 -7.67
C LYS A 35 12.11 -10.46 -8.13
N TRP A 36 11.52 -10.64 -9.31
CA TRP A 36 10.46 -9.76 -9.82
C TRP A 36 9.18 -9.85 -8.99
N LEU A 37 8.72 -11.07 -8.66
CA LEU A 37 7.53 -11.30 -7.85
C LEU A 37 7.65 -10.65 -6.46
N GLN A 38 8.84 -10.69 -5.85
CA GLN A 38 9.11 -10.02 -4.57
C GLN A 38 9.06 -8.49 -4.66
N ALA A 39 9.25 -7.91 -5.85
CA ALA A 39 9.17 -6.46 -6.05
C ALA A 39 7.72 -5.97 -6.24
N ILE A 40 6.78 -6.84 -6.63
CA ILE A 40 5.38 -6.48 -6.90
C ILE A 40 4.70 -5.81 -5.69
N PRO A 41 4.78 -6.33 -4.46
CA PRO A 41 4.13 -5.70 -3.31
C PRO A 41 4.66 -4.29 -3.04
N TYR A 42 5.98 -4.09 -3.15
CA TYR A 42 6.60 -2.78 -2.93
C TYR A 42 6.20 -1.78 -4.03
N ALA A 43 6.14 -2.22 -5.28
CA ALA A 43 5.69 -1.40 -6.40
C ALA A 43 4.20 -1.01 -6.24
N ALA A 44 3.35 -1.96 -5.84
CA ALA A 44 1.94 -1.71 -5.58
C ALA A 44 1.73 -0.73 -4.42
N LEU A 45 2.43 -0.92 -3.30
CA LEU A 45 2.38 0.01 -2.16
C LEU A 45 2.85 1.41 -2.57
N GLY A 46 3.95 1.53 -3.32
CA GLY A 46 4.41 2.81 -3.85
C GLY A 46 3.39 3.47 -4.77
N ALA A 47 2.81 2.72 -5.69
CA ALA A 47 1.80 3.19 -6.63
C ALA A 47 0.48 3.63 -5.95
N LEU A 48 0.15 3.07 -4.79
CA LEU A 48 -1.02 3.46 -4.01
C LEU A 48 -0.73 4.65 -3.07
N VAL A 49 0.44 4.67 -2.43
CA VAL A 49 0.80 5.69 -1.44
C VAL A 49 1.12 7.04 -2.11
N PHE A 50 1.84 7.02 -3.24
CA PHE A 50 2.25 8.24 -3.93
C PHE A 50 1.08 9.16 -4.34
N PRO A 51 0.03 8.67 -5.05
CA PRO A 51 -1.13 9.49 -5.32
C PRO A 51 -1.86 9.91 -4.04
N GLY A 52 -1.92 9.03 -3.03
CA GLY A 52 -2.51 9.36 -1.73
C GLY A 52 -1.86 10.57 -1.05
N ILE A 53 -0.55 10.74 -1.20
CA ILE A 53 0.20 11.91 -0.70
C ILE A 53 -0.11 13.16 -1.54
N MET A 54 -0.19 13.03 -2.87
CA MET A 54 -0.46 14.17 -3.76
C MET A 54 -1.89 14.71 -3.62
N THR A 55 -2.86 13.87 -3.29
CA THR A 55 -4.28 14.24 -3.21
C THR A 55 -4.74 14.73 -1.83
N VAL A 56 -3.81 14.93 -0.87
CA VAL A 56 -4.17 15.36 0.50
C VAL A 56 -4.82 16.75 0.50
N VAL A 57 -4.25 17.70 -0.25
CA VAL A 57 -4.82 19.03 -0.46
C VAL A 57 -4.86 19.29 -1.97
N PRO A 58 -6.02 19.17 -2.63
CA PRO A 58 -6.13 19.25 -4.09
C PRO A 58 -5.53 20.52 -4.71
N GLU A 59 -5.59 21.64 -3.99
CA GLU A 59 -5.07 22.93 -4.47
C GLU A 59 -3.57 23.14 -4.22
N LYS A 60 -2.96 22.34 -3.33
CA LYS A 60 -1.59 22.56 -2.83
C LYS A 60 -0.84 21.22 -2.65
N PRO A 61 -0.49 20.52 -3.75
CA PRO A 61 0.17 19.20 -3.68
C PRO A 61 1.56 19.23 -3.02
N TYR A 62 2.20 20.40 -2.95
CA TYR A 62 3.47 20.59 -2.25
C TYR A 62 3.37 20.31 -0.74
N ILE A 63 2.20 20.54 -0.12
CA ILE A 63 1.97 20.25 1.30
C ILE A 63 2.09 18.74 1.55
N GLY A 64 1.43 17.95 0.71
CA GLY A 64 1.53 16.50 0.73
C GLY A 64 2.96 16.02 0.53
N LEU A 65 3.67 16.57 -0.46
CA LEU A 65 5.06 16.21 -0.73
C LEU A 65 5.98 16.45 0.48
N ILE A 66 5.84 17.59 1.15
CA ILE A 66 6.63 17.94 2.34
C ILE A 66 6.31 17.00 3.50
N ALA A 67 5.02 16.75 3.77
CA ALA A 67 4.60 15.81 4.81
C ALA A 67 5.04 14.36 4.54
N GLY A 68 5.06 13.96 3.27
CA GLY A 68 5.59 12.69 2.80
C GLY A 68 7.11 12.60 2.99
N ALA A 69 7.85 13.66 2.67
CA ALA A 69 9.29 13.74 2.91
C ALA A 69 9.64 13.65 4.40
N VAL A 70 8.90 14.36 5.27
CA VAL A 70 9.04 14.27 6.73
C VAL A 70 8.79 12.84 7.21
N ALA A 71 7.72 12.18 6.73
CA ALA A 71 7.43 10.80 7.07
C ALA A 71 8.56 9.84 6.64
N ILE A 72 9.11 10.02 5.43
CA ILE A 72 10.24 9.21 4.92
C ILE A 72 11.48 9.40 5.80
N ILE A 73 11.84 10.64 6.14
CA ILE A 73 13.01 10.94 6.97
C ILE A 73 12.87 10.31 8.36
N LEU A 74 11.72 10.48 9.01
CA LEU A 74 11.48 9.93 10.35
C LEU A 74 11.39 8.40 10.36
N ALA A 75 10.80 7.80 9.31
CA ALA A 75 10.81 6.36 9.13
C ALA A 75 12.23 5.81 8.91
N TRP A 76 13.07 6.54 8.17
CA TRP A 76 14.48 6.17 7.95
C TRP A 76 15.29 6.17 9.26
N LEU A 77 14.98 7.11 10.16
CA LEU A 77 15.56 7.20 11.51
C LEU A 77 15.04 6.12 12.48
N ARG A 78 14.22 5.16 12.00
CA ARG A 78 13.60 4.08 12.79
C ARG A 78 12.79 4.58 14.00
N VAL A 79 12.17 5.75 13.86
CA VAL A 79 11.26 6.30 14.88
C VAL A 79 9.99 5.44 14.94
N HIS A 80 9.35 5.38 16.12
CA HIS A 80 8.09 4.66 16.30
C HIS A 80 7.03 5.12 15.29
N ILE A 81 6.35 4.16 14.64
CA ILE A 81 5.38 4.40 13.55
C ILE A 81 4.33 5.44 13.96
N ILE A 82 3.84 5.37 15.21
CA ILE A 82 2.85 6.32 15.74
C ILE A 82 3.35 7.75 15.69
N LEU A 83 4.63 8.00 16.03
CA LEU A 83 5.23 9.33 15.99
C LEU A 83 5.45 9.80 14.54
N VAL A 84 5.84 8.90 13.63
CA VAL A 84 5.96 9.20 12.20
C VAL A 84 4.61 9.65 11.63
N VAL A 85 3.53 8.94 11.95
CA VAL A 85 2.18 9.32 11.50
C VAL A 85 1.73 10.65 12.11
N LEU A 86 1.90 10.84 13.42
CA LEU A 86 1.54 12.09 14.09
C LEU A 86 2.29 13.30 13.53
N SER A 87 3.60 13.17 13.31
CA SER A 87 4.42 14.25 12.74
C SER A 87 4.04 14.58 11.29
N SER A 88 3.71 13.57 10.48
CA SER A 88 3.22 13.77 9.12
C SER A 88 1.89 14.54 9.12
N ILE A 89 0.94 14.16 9.97
CA ILE A 89 -0.34 14.87 10.14
C ILE A 89 -0.12 16.31 10.64
N MET A 90 0.73 16.51 11.64
CA MET A 90 1.07 17.85 12.14
C MET A 90 1.68 18.73 11.05
N THR A 91 2.56 18.17 10.20
CA THR A 91 3.16 18.90 9.08
C THR A 91 2.10 19.38 8.10
N VAL A 92 1.13 18.52 7.76
CA VAL A 92 0.00 18.91 6.89
C VAL A 92 -0.82 20.03 7.53
N LEU A 93 -1.18 19.89 8.82
CA LEU A 93 -2.00 20.88 9.51
C LEU A 93 -1.33 22.25 9.58
N VAL A 94 -0.05 22.31 9.96
CA VAL A 94 0.71 23.56 10.06
C VAL A 94 0.86 24.25 8.70
N LEU A 95 1.02 23.50 7.62
CA LEU A 95 1.15 24.04 6.26
C LEU A 95 -0.21 24.39 5.60
N THR A 96 -1.31 23.88 6.14
CA THR A 96 -2.67 24.11 5.61
C THR A 96 -3.33 25.35 6.22
N ILE A 97 -3.01 25.67 7.48
CA ILE A 97 -3.39 26.94 8.14
C ILE A 97 -2.80 28.13 7.37
#